data_AF-A0A126P434-F1
#
_entry.id   AF-A0A126P434-F1
#
_cell.length_a   1.000
_cell.length_b   1.000
_cell.length_c   1.000
_cell.angle_alpha   90.00
_cell.angle_beta   90.00
_cell.angle_gamma   90.00
#
_symmetry.space_group_name_H-M   'P 1'
#
loop_
_entity.id
_entity.type
_entity.pdbx_description
1 polymer ?
#
loop_
_entity_poly.entity_id
_entity_poly.type
_entity_poly.pdbx_seq_one_letter_code
_entity_poly.pdbx_strand_id
1 'polypeptide(L)' 'MPAKSAAQQKAAGAALAAKRGEIKKSEIKGASKSMAKSMTEAQLDELASTKRKGKPEHVSKS' A
#
# COMPACT_ATOMS: atom_id res chain seq x y z
N MET A 1 4.36 6.86 8.97
CA MET A 1 5.16 5.62 9.28
C MET A 1 5.64 4.97 7.98
N PRO A 2 6.91 4.52 7.85
CA PRO A 2 7.43 3.99 6.58
C PRO A 2 7.03 2.53 6.29
N ALA A 3 6.85 2.17 5.01
CA ALA A 3 6.55 0.79 4.62
C ALA A 3 7.72 -0.16 4.91
N LYS A 4 7.44 -1.34 5.48
CA LYS A 4 8.45 -2.32 5.90
C LYS A 4 8.93 -3.23 4.76
N SER A 5 8.17 -3.32 3.67
CA SER A 5 8.53 -4.12 2.49
C SER A 5 8.15 -3.44 1.18
N ALA A 6 8.76 -3.89 0.08
CA ALA A 6 8.41 -3.44 -1.26
C ALA A 6 6.97 -3.81 -1.64
N ALA A 7 6.47 -4.99 -1.21
CA ALA A 7 5.08 -5.39 -1.41
C ALA A 7 4.10 -4.47 -0.68
N GLN A 8 4.42 -4.05 0.55
CA GLN A 8 3.57 -3.12 1.30
C GLN A 8 3.50 -1.75 0.64
N GLN A 9 4.63 -1.23 0.11
CA GLN A 9 4.65 0.03 -0.62
C GLN A 9 3.84 -0.05 -1.92
N LYS A 10 3.92 -1.16 -2.66
CA LYS A 10 3.05 -1.44 -3.83
C LYS A 10 1.58 -1.45 -3.45
N ALA A 11 1.23 -2.18 -2.39
CA ALA A 11 -0.14 -2.30 -1.93
C ALA A 11 -0.72 -0.95 -1.46
N ALA A 12 0.10 -0.13 -0.80
CA ALA A 12 -0.27 1.23 -0.40
C ALA A 12 -0.59 2.11 -1.60
N GLY A 13 0.24 2.07 -2.66
CA GLY A 13 -0.01 2.83 -3.88
C GLY A 13 -1.31 2.44 -4.57
N ALA A 14 -1.58 1.14 -4.72
CA ALA A 14 -2.84 0.66 -5.29
C ALA A 14 -4.05 1.04 -4.41
N ALA A 15 -3.91 0.94 -3.09
CA ALA A 15 -4.96 1.34 -2.16
C ALA A 15 -5.25 2.85 -2.22
N LEU A 16 -4.20 3.69 -2.37
CA LEU A 16 -4.32 5.14 -2.50
C LEU A 16 -5.06 5.51 -3.78
N ALA A 17 -4.67 4.93 -4.93
CA ALA A 17 -5.34 5.14 -6.20
C ALA A 17 -6.82 4.76 -6.13
N ALA A 18 -7.15 3.64 -5.48
CA ALA A 18 -8.54 3.22 -5.30
C ALA A 18 -9.34 4.13 -4.35
N LYS A 19 -8.67 4.81 -3.40
CA LYS A 19 -9.30 5.75 -2.48
C LYS A 19 -9.57 7.11 -3.12
N ARG A 20 -8.64 7.56 -3.98
CA ARG A 20 -8.78 8.73 -4.86
C ARG A 20 -9.76 8.54 -6.02
N GLY A 21 -10.18 7.29 -6.26
CA GLY A 21 -11.11 6.95 -7.35
C GLY A 21 -10.45 6.79 -8.72
N GLU A 22 -9.11 6.73 -8.79
CA GLU A 22 -8.35 6.54 -10.02
C GLU A 22 -8.48 5.11 -10.57
N ILE A 23 -8.68 4.13 -9.69
CA ILE A 23 -8.98 2.73 -10.05
C ILE A 23 -10.17 2.20 -9.25
N LYS A 24 -10.87 1.18 -9.75
CA LYS A 24 -12.04 0.64 -9.05
C LYS A 24 -11.60 -0.17 -7.82
N LYS A 25 -12.39 -0.09 -6.74
CA LYS A 25 -12.17 -0.92 -5.53
C LYS A 25 -12.25 -2.43 -5.79
N SER A 26 -12.84 -2.84 -6.90
CA SER A 26 -12.86 -4.23 -7.37
C SER A 26 -11.54 -4.69 -7.99
N GLU A 27 -10.69 -3.77 -8.45
CA GLU A 27 -9.40 -4.07 -9.09
C GLU A 27 -8.28 -4.29 -8.06
N ILE A 28 -8.44 -3.78 -6.84
CA ILE A 28 -7.50 -3.99 -5.74
C ILE A 28 -7.76 -5.31 -5.01
N LYS A 29 -6.68 -6.01 -4.64
CA LYS A 29 -6.72 -7.35 -4.04
C LYS A 29 -5.73 -7.52 -2.88
N GLY A 30 -6.06 -8.46 -2.00
CA GLY A 30 -5.24 -8.80 -0.83
C GLY A 30 -5.00 -7.59 0.08
N ALA A 31 -3.73 -7.33 0.40
CA ALA A 31 -3.32 -6.25 1.31
C ALA A 31 -3.85 -4.87 0.89
N SER A 32 -3.82 -4.56 -0.41
CA SER A 32 -4.29 -3.26 -0.93
C SER A 32 -5.77 -3.00 -0.61
N LYS A 33 -6.61 -4.05 -0.65
CA LYS A 33 -8.04 -3.96 -0.30
C LYS A 33 -8.25 -3.68 1.19
N SER A 34 -7.50 -4.36 2.06
CA SER A 34 -7.55 -4.10 3.51
C SER A 34 -7.04 -2.70 3.84
N MET A 35 -5.94 -2.28 3.21
CA MET A 35 -5.35 -0.96 3.40
C MET A 35 -6.30 0.17 2.96
N ALA A 36 -6.95 0.04 1.80
CA ALA A 36 -7.92 1.04 1.33
C ALA A 36 -9.13 1.20 2.27
N LYS A 37 -9.53 0.12 2.95
CA LYS A 37 -10.63 0.12 3.92
C LYS A 37 -10.24 0.69 5.28
N SER A 38 -9.03 0.36 5.77
CA SER A 38 -8.64 0.61 7.17
C SER A 38 -7.69 1.79 7.36
N MET A 39 -7.05 2.31 6.31
CA MET A 39 -6.08 3.42 6.41
C MET A 39 -6.61 4.68 5.75
N THR A 40 -6.19 5.86 6.23
CA THR A 40 -6.52 7.16 5.62
C THR A 40 -5.70 7.39 4.35
N GLU A 41 -6.12 8.35 3.50
CA GLU A 41 -5.33 8.71 2.30
C GLU A 41 -3.91 9.14 2.66
N ALA A 42 -3.75 9.99 3.68
CA ALA A 42 -2.44 10.43 4.16
C ALA A 42 -1.54 9.26 4.59
N GLN A 43 -2.10 8.28 5.31
CA GLN A 43 -1.35 7.09 5.72
C GLN A 43 -0.92 6.23 4.52
N LEU A 44 -1.79 6.09 3.52
CA LEU A 44 -1.48 5.36 2.29
C LEU A 44 -0.42 6.09 1.45
N ASP A 45 -0.49 7.42 1.40
CA ASP A 45 0.49 8.27 0.74
C ASP A 45 1.87 8.15 1.39
N GLU A 46 1.97 8.28 2.71
CA GLU A 46 3.23 8.08 3.45
C GLU A 46 3.87 6.72 3.13
N LEU A 47 3.07 5.65 3.11
CA LEU A 47 3.56 4.30 2.82
C LEU A 47 4.00 4.15 1.35
N ALA A 48 3.21 4.70 0.42
CA ALA A 48 3.48 4.66 -1.02
C ALA A 48 4.69 5.52 -1.42
N SER A 49 4.91 6.64 -0.75
CA SER A 49 6.00 7.60 -1.01
C SER A 49 7.37 7.12 -0.53
N THR A 50 7.44 6.01 0.22
CA THR A 50 8.72 5.47 0.66
C THR A 50 9.52 4.80 -0.47
N LYS A 51 10.85 4.94 -0.44
CA LYS A 51 11.74 4.30 -1.43
C LYS A 51 11.57 2.77 -1.40
N ARG A 52 11.45 2.15 -2.58
CA ARG A 52 11.38 0.69 -2.74
C ARG A 52 12.75 0.00 -2.66
N LYS A 53 13.81 0.68 -3.11
CA LYS A 53 15.17 0.13 -3.19
C LYS A 53 15.73 -0.17 -1.80
N GLY A 54 16.31 -1.36 -1.62
CA GLY A 54 16.92 -1.80 -0.35
C GLY A 54 15.94 -2.39 0.67
N LYS A 55 14.64 -2.50 0.34
CA LYS A 55 13.65 -3.17 1.20
C LYS A 55 13.46 -4.63 0.77
N PRO A 56 13.20 -5.55 1.71
CA PRO A 56 12.81 -6.91 1.36
C PRO A 56 11.49 -6.90 0.56
N GLU A 57 11.30 -7.88 -0.31
CA GLU A 57 10.07 -7.99 -1.09
C GLU A 57 8.84 -8.19 -0.21
N HIS A 58 8.96 -9.08 0.78
CA HIS A 58 7.96 -9.39 1.77
C HIS A 58 8.54 -9.25 3.16
N VAL A 59 7.73 -8.78 4.12
CA VAL A 59 8.09 -8.87 5.54
C VAL A 59 7.85 -10.33 5.93
N SER A 60 8.91 -11.08 6.24
CA SER A 60 8.77 -12.43 6.77
C SER A 60 7.95 -12.36 8.06
N LYS A 61 6.91 -13.18 8.17
CA LYS A 61 6.29 -13.46 9.46
C LYS A 61 7.22 -14.41 10.17
N SER A 62 8.01 -13.91 11.12
CA SER A 62 8.60 -14.73 12.17
C SER A 62 7.50 -15.23 13.09
#